data_AF-A0A377CET5-F1
#
_entry.id   AF-A0A377CET5-F1
#
_cell.length_a   1.000
_cell.length_b   1.000
_cell.length_c   1.000
_cell.angle_alpha   90.00
_cell.angle_beta   90.00
_cell.angle_gamma   90.00
#
_symmetry.space_group_name_H-M   'P 1'
#
loop_
_entity.id
_entity.type
_entity.pdbx_description
1 polymer ?
#
loop_
_entity_poly.entity_id
_entity_poly.type
_entity_poly.pdbx_seq_one_letter_code
_entity_poly.pdbx_strand_id
1 'polypeptide(L)'
;MPLSPYLSFAGNCADAIAYYQRTLGAELLYKISFGEMPKSAQDSAENCPSGMQFPDTAIAHANVRIAGSDIMMSDAIPSGKASYSGFTLVLDSQQVEEGKTLV
;
A
#
# COMPACT_ATOMS: atom_id res chain seq x y z
N MET A 1 -20.70 6.64 -3.76
CA MET A 1 -19.68 6.13 -2.81
C MET A 1 -18.59 5.47 -3.62
N PRO A 2 -17.34 5.98 -3.63
CA PRO A 2 -16.23 5.32 -4.32
C PRO A 2 -15.77 4.07 -3.56
N LEU A 3 -15.27 3.07 -4.29
CA LEU A 3 -14.61 1.90 -3.72
C LEU A 3 -13.11 2.07 -3.91
N SER A 4 -12.35 2.04 -2.81
CA SER A 4 -10.88 2.12 -2.85
C SER A 4 -10.30 0.76 -2.44
N PRO A 5 -9.53 0.09 -3.31
CA PRO A 5 -8.87 -1.16 -2.94
C PRO A 5 -7.79 -0.90 -1.89
N TYR A 6 -7.55 -1.89 -1.02
CA TYR A 6 -6.49 -1.87 -0.03
C TYR A 6 -5.45 -2.96 -0.35
N LEU A 7 -4.22 -2.54 -0.63
CA LEU A 7 -3.10 -3.42 -0.98
C LEU A 7 -2.21 -3.65 0.24
N SER A 8 -1.95 -4.92 0.56
CA SER A 8 -1.03 -5.28 1.64
C SER A 8 0.23 -5.91 1.06
N PHE A 9 1.38 -5.33 1.38
CA PHE A 9 2.68 -5.71 0.86
C PHE A 9 3.49 -6.49 1.89
N ALA A 10 4.37 -7.37 1.42
CA ALA A 10 5.23 -8.19 2.26
C ALA A 10 6.50 -7.44 2.68
N GLY A 11 6.33 -6.25 3.27
CA GLY A 11 7.43 -5.38 3.73
C GLY A 11 8.04 -4.47 2.66
N ASN A 12 7.48 -4.43 1.45
CA ASN A 12 7.97 -3.65 0.32
C ASN A 12 6.97 -2.58 -0.17
N CYS A 13 6.05 -2.12 0.69
CA CYS A 13 5.07 -1.10 0.33
C CYS A 13 5.73 0.21 -0.12
N ALA A 14 6.82 0.64 0.54
CA ALA A 14 7.53 1.86 0.17
C ALA A 14 8.12 1.78 -1.25
N ASP A 15 8.70 0.64 -1.62
CA ASP A 15 9.23 0.41 -2.96
C ASP A 15 8.12 0.40 -4.02
N ALA A 16 6.96 -0.20 -3.69
CA ALA A 16 5.79 -0.19 -4.57
C ALA A 16 5.28 1.24 -4.81
N ILE A 17 5.18 2.06 -3.76
CA ILE A 17 4.82 3.49 -3.88
C ILE A 17 5.81 4.19 -4.82
N ALA A 18 7.11 4.08 -4.57
CA ALA A 18 8.14 4.73 -5.37
C ALA A 18 8.09 4.28 -6.84
N TYR A 19 7.83 2.99 -7.08
CA TYR A 19 7.63 2.45 -8.41
C TYR A 19 6.42 3.11 -9.10
N TYR A 20 5.25 3.12 -8.45
CA TYR A 20 4.04 3.74 -9.01
C TYR A 20 4.18 5.24 -9.27
N GLN A 21 4.87 5.98 -8.40
CA GLN A 21 5.16 7.39 -8.63
C GLN A 21 6.00 7.59 -9.90
N ARG A 22 7.03 6.75 -10.09
CA ARG A 22 7.92 6.84 -11.24
C ARG A 22 7.28 6.39 -12.54
N THR A 23 6.53 5.28 -12.53
CA THR A 23 6.03 4.65 -13.76
C THR A 23 4.63 5.12 -14.16
N LEU A 24 3.80 5.45 -13.18
CA LEU A 24 2.38 5.80 -13.41
C LEU A 24 2.09 7.28 -13.11
N GLY A 25 3.10 8.06 -12.73
CA GLY A 25 2.89 9.44 -12.26
C GLY A 25 2.01 9.51 -11.02
N ALA A 26 2.01 8.45 -10.19
CA ALA A 26 1.16 8.37 -9.02
C ALA A 26 1.45 9.49 -8.02
N GLU A 27 0.41 9.94 -7.32
CA GLU A 27 0.52 10.95 -6.28
C GLU A 27 0.41 10.28 -4.90
N LEU A 28 1.41 10.45 -4.04
CA LEU A 28 1.33 10.02 -2.66
C LEU A 28 0.60 11.10 -1.85
N LEU A 29 -0.65 10.83 -1.48
CA LEU A 29 -1.51 11.79 -0.78
C LEU A 29 -1.26 11.78 0.73
N TYR A 30 -1.06 10.59 1.30
CA TYR A 30 -0.84 10.41 2.73
C TYR A 30 0.03 9.17 2.99
N LYS A 31 0.85 9.24 4.04
CA LYS A 31 1.67 8.12 4.52
C LYS A 31 1.93 8.27 6.01
N ILE A 32 1.84 7.16 6.74
CA ILE A 32 2.31 7.01 8.10
C ILE A 32 3.07 5.70 8.21
N SER A 33 4.27 5.76 8.79
CA SER A 33 5.07 4.59 9.15
C SER A 33 4.71 4.06 10.54
N PHE A 34 5.06 2.81 10.85
CA PHE A 34 4.82 2.25 12.18
C PHE A 34 5.55 3.02 13.28
N GLY A 35 6.73 3.60 13.00
CA GLY A 35 7.47 4.45 13.95
C GLY A 35 6.83 5.82 14.22
N GLU A 36 5.96 6.30 13.32
CA GLU A 36 5.22 7.56 13.47
C GLU A 36 3.86 7.37 14.16
N MET A 37 3.43 6.13 14.39
CA MET A 37 2.18 5.86 15.10
C MET A 37 2.24 6.35 16.55
N PRO A 38 1.14 6.89 17.11
CA PRO A 38 1.11 7.29 18.51
C PRO A 38 1.52 6.15 19.44
N LYS A 39 2.33 6.45 20.47
CA LYS A 39 2.78 5.43 21.43
C LYS A 39 1.62 4.71 22.13
N SER A 40 0.49 5.37 22.37
CA SER A 40 -0.73 4.72 22.88
C SER A 40 -1.29 3.63 21.95
N ALA A 41 -1.03 3.71 20.65
CA ALA A 41 -1.36 2.68 19.66
C ALA A 41 -0.27 1.59 19.56
N GLN A 42 0.95 1.84 20.03
CA GLN A 42 2.06 0.86 20.09
C GLN A 42 2.08 0.09 21.43
N ASP A 43 1.81 0.76 22.55
CA ASP A 43 1.76 0.19 23.90
C ASP A 43 0.53 -0.70 24.12
N SER A 44 -0.43 -0.66 23.20
CA SER A 44 -1.48 -1.66 23.12
C SER A 44 -0.96 -2.90 22.38
N ALA A 45 0.02 -3.56 23.01
CA ALA A 45 0.27 -4.99 22.82
C ALA A 45 -1.02 -5.84 23.00
N GLU A 46 -2.07 -5.24 23.57
CA GLU A 46 -3.43 -5.78 23.64
C GLU A 46 -4.37 -5.42 22.44
N ASN A 47 -4.09 -4.40 21.61
CA ASN A 47 -4.97 -4.01 20.48
C ASN A 47 -4.46 -4.42 19.09
N CYS A 48 -3.21 -4.86 18.96
CA CYS A 48 -2.82 -5.67 17.80
C CYS A 48 -2.85 -7.13 18.26
N PRO A 49 -3.89 -7.93 17.93
CA PRO A 49 -4.14 -9.25 18.53
C PRO A 49 -3.04 -10.31 18.34
N SER A 50 -1.96 -9.94 17.67
CA SER A 50 -0.99 -10.86 17.06
C SER A 50 0.42 -10.76 17.65
N GLY A 51 0.70 -9.81 18.56
CA GLY A 51 2.05 -9.58 19.09
C GLY A 51 3.09 -9.28 18.00
N MET A 52 2.62 -8.86 16.81
CA MET A 52 3.45 -8.66 15.63
C MET A 52 4.20 -7.33 15.72
N GLN A 53 5.52 -7.40 15.54
CA GLN A 53 6.41 -6.25 15.59
C GLN A 53 6.87 -5.89 14.18
N PHE A 54 6.62 -4.65 13.78
CA PHE A 54 7.03 -4.11 12.49
C PHE A 54 8.28 -3.24 12.65
N PRO A 55 9.16 -3.15 11.62
CA PRO A 55 10.19 -2.13 11.58
C PRO A 55 9.56 -0.73 11.61
N ASP A 56 10.22 0.24 12.27
CA ASP A 56 9.74 1.63 12.34
C ASP A 56 9.47 2.24 10.96
N THR A 57 10.27 1.85 9.95
CA THR A 57 10.17 2.34 8.57
C THR A 57 9.06 1.68 7.76
N ALA A 58 8.48 0.57 8.25
CA ALA A 58 7.41 -0.11 7.54
C ALA A 58 6.18 0.81 7.44
N ILE A 59 5.46 0.73 6.33
CA ILE A 59 4.28 1.56 6.09
C ILE A 59 3.11 0.99 6.88
N ALA A 60 2.63 1.72 7.87
CA ALA A 60 1.42 1.35 8.61
C ALA A 60 0.17 1.67 7.81
N HIS A 61 0.15 2.80 7.11
CA HIS A 61 -0.95 3.19 6.23
C HIS A 61 -0.50 4.24 5.21
N ALA A 62 -0.94 4.11 3.97
CA ALA A 62 -0.72 5.10 2.92
C ALA A 62 -1.90 5.17 1.96
N ASN A 63 -2.06 6.33 1.34
CA ASN A 63 -3.01 6.57 0.26
C ASN A 63 -2.28 7.13 -0.95
N VAL A 64 -2.39 6.44 -2.07
CA VAL A 64 -1.79 6.80 -3.36
C VAL A 64 -2.89 6.97 -4.38
N ARG A 65 -2.85 8.07 -5.13
CA ARG A 65 -3.74 8.30 -6.27
C ARG A 65 -3.05 7.90 -7.57
N ILE A 66 -3.71 7.03 -8.33
CA ILE A 66 -3.25 6.52 -9.62
C ILE A 66 -4.39 6.67 -10.62
N ALA A 67 -4.18 7.39 -11.73
CA ALA A 67 -5.20 7.62 -12.76
C ALA A 67 -6.56 8.08 -12.19
N GLY A 68 -6.54 8.97 -11.19
CA GLY A 68 -7.74 9.49 -10.52
C GLY A 68 -8.40 8.57 -9.50
N SER A 69 -7.88 7.35 -9.30
CA SER A 69 -8.38 6.39 -8.31
C SER A 69 -7.52 6.38 -7.05
N ASP A 70 -8.18 6.35 -5.88
CA ASP A 70 -7.50 6.24 -4.59
C ASP A 70 -7.26 4.78 -4.23
N ILE A 71 -5.99 4.43 -4.03
CA ILE A 71 -5.52 3.12 -3.61
C ILE A 71 -4.97 3.27 -2.20
N MET A 72 -5.46 2.45 -1.28
CA MET A 72 -4.95 2.38 0.10
C MET A 72 -3.92 1.27 0.19
N MET A 73 -2.91 1.42 1.05
CA MET A 73 -1.88 0.38 1.18
C MET A 73 -1.13 0.40 2.52
N SER A 74 -0.54 -0.74 2.87
CA SER A 74 0.38 -0.89 4.01
C SER A 74 1.31 -2.08 3.82
N ASP A 75 2.32 -2.17 4.69
CA ASP A 75 3.05 -3.41 4.91
C ASP A 75 2.28 -4.35 5.84
N ALA A 76 2.50 -5.65 5.66
CA ALA A 76 2.09 -6.72 6.53
C ALA A 76 3.26 -7.67 6.79
N ILE A 77 3.22 -8.38 7.92
CA ILE A 77 4.20 -9.42 8.20
C ILE A 77 3.91 -10.61 7.28
N PRO A 78 4.91 -11.11 6.53
CA PRO A 78 4.76 -12.35 5.78
C PRO A 78 4.46 -13.49 6.76
N SER A 79 3.22 -13.95 6.83
CA SER A 79 2.81 -15.00 7.77
C SER A 79 3.19 -16.41 7.30
N GLY A 80 3.77 -16.54 6.09
CA GLY A 80 4.05 -17.82 5.42
C GLY A 80 2.79 -18.62 5.04
N LYS A 81 1.60 -18.14 5.41
CA LYS A 81 0.30 -18.83 5.22
C LYS A 81 -0.61 -18.15 4.20
N ALA A 82 -0.26 -16.94 3.74
CA ALA A 82 -1.07 -16.24 2.77
C ALA A 82 -0.83 -16.81 1.36
N SER A 83 -1.75 -17.65 0.87
CA SER A 83 -1.85 -17.95 -0.56
C SER A 83 -2.81 -16.95 -1.20
N TYR A 84 -2.28 -15.96 -1.91
CA TYR A 84 -3.12 -15.09 -2.74
C TYR A 84 -3.43 -15.82 -4.05
N SER A 85 -4.69 -16.25 -4.22
CA SER A 85 -5.20 -16.75 -5.52
C SER A 85 -5.50 -15.61 -6.51
N GLY A 86 -5.25 -14.36 -6.09
CA GLY A 86 -5.14 -13.19 -6.96
C GLY A 86 -6.35 -12.26 -6.95
N PHE A 87 -6.04 -10.99 -7.20
CA PHE A 87 -6.93 -9.97 -7.69
C PHE A 87 -6.13 -9.14 -8.70
N THR A 88 -6.78 -8.48 -9.65
CA THR A 88 -6.11 -7.60 -10.61
C THR A 88 -6.72 -6.22 -10.52
N LEU A 89 -5.87 -5.21 -10.42
CA LEU A 89 -6.28 -3.82 -10.64
C LEU A 89 -5.99 -3.49 -12.10
N VAL A 90 -7.00 -3.00 -12.81
CA VAL A 90 -6.89 -2.67 -14.23
C VAL A 90 -6.74 -1.16 -14.38
N LEU A 91 -5.71 -0.73 -15.10
CA LEU A 91 -5.58 0.63 -15.58
C LEU A 91 -6.25 0.71 -16.95
N ASP A 92 -7.35 1.44 -17.05
CA ASP A 92 -8.09 1.63 -18.29
C ASP A 92 -7.63 2.91 -19.00
N SER A 93 -6.53 2.80 -19.76
CA SER A 93 -6.06 3.91 -20.57
C SER A 93 -6.98 4.16 -21.75
N GLN A 94 -7.40 5.41 -21.91
CA GLN A 94 -8.26 5.83 -23.02
C GLN A 94 -7.46 6.10 -24.31
N GLN A 95 -6.13 6.02 -24.27
CA GLN A 95 -5.25 6.34 -25.40
C GLN A 95 -4.19 5.26 -25.60
N VAL A 96 -4.09 4.74 -26.83
CA VAL A 96 -3.15 3.67 -27.20
C VAL A 96 -1.70 4.01 -26.85
N GLU A 97 -1.28 5.26 -27.02
CA GLU A 97 0.11 5.66 -26.72
C GLU A 97 0.42 5.63 -25.22
N GLU A 98 -0.53 5.97 -24.36
CA GLU A 98 -0.37 5.83 -22.90
C GLU A 98 -0.30 4.35 -22.51
N GLY A 99 -1.13 3.49 -23.10
CA GLY A 99 -1.04 2.04 -22.87
C GLY A 99 0.34 1.44 -23.22
N LYS A 100 1.02 1.96 -24.25
CA LYS A 100 2.35 1.47 -24.67
C LYS A 100 3.47 1.86 -23.70
N THR A 101 3.33 2.93 -22.92
CA THR A 101 4.38 3.32 -21.96
C THR A 101 4.36 2.50 -20.67
N LEU A 102 3.31 1.69 -20.47
CA LEU A 102 3.09 0.86 -19.29
C LEU A 102 3.68 -0.57 -19.40
N VAL A 103 4.23 -0.94 -20.56
CA VAL A 103 4.79 -2.27 -20.89
C VAL A 103 6.29 -2.17 -21.11
#